data_AF-A0A7X6DDL0-F1
#
_entry.id   AF-A0A7X6DDL0-F1
#
_cell.length_a   1.000
_cell.length_b   1.000
_cell.length_c   1.000
_cell.angle_alpha   90.00
_cell.angle_beta   90.00
_cell.angle_gamma   90.00
#
_symmetry.space_group_name_H-M   'P 1'
#
loop_
_entity.id
_entity.type
_entity.pdbx_description
1 polymer ?
#
loop_
_entity_poly.entity_id
_entity_poly.type
_entity_poly.pdbx_seq_one_letter_code
_entity_poly.pdbx_strand_id
1 'polypeptide(L)'
;MRIALLGAESTGKTTLATQLATALRRDGHPAAVVPEVLREWCERERRTPRPEEHWPIAREQERRVEAAAATAQVAIADTTALMVAVWGGLLFDDDPLLRFALERQRGYDLTLVMGLDLPWVADGLQRDASASREHTDRLVRELLARAGVAYRVVYGTGEDRLRNALAALPPGLAQRPAPPAGAARWQWQCGKCSDPDCEHRLFTSLARR
;
A
#
# COMPACT_ATOMS: atom_id res chain seq x y z
N MET A 1 7.29 1.50 -14.89
CA MET A 1 6.95 2.17 -13.63
C MET A 1 6.52 1.14 -12.59
N ARG A 2 6.90 1.30 -11.32
CA ARG A 2 6.52 0.45 -10.18
C ARG A 2 5.70 1.26 -9.19
N ILE A 3 4.52 0.75 -8.84
CA ILE A 3 3.62 1.34 -7.84
C ILE A 3 3.51 0.37 -6.68
N ALA A 4 3.86 0.80 -5.47
CA ALA A 4 3.69 0.02 -4.25
C ALA A 4 2.35 0.35 -3.59
N LEU A 5 1.59 -0.68 -3.22
CA LEU A 5 0.45 -0.56 -2.33
C LEU A 5 0.84 -1.13 -0.95
N LEU A 6 0.84 -0.26 0.05
CA LEU A 6 1.16 -0.58 1.44
C LEU A 6 -0.05 -0.30 2.33
N GLY A 7 -0.08 -0.93 3.50
CA GLY A 7 -1.14 -0.72 4.49
C GLY A 7 -1.45 -2.00 5.24
N ALA A 8 -2.13 -1.84 6.37
CA ALA A 8 -2.53 -2.93 7.23
C ALA A 8 -3.44 -3.96 6.51
N GLU A 9 -3.71 -5.09 7.14
CA GLU A 9 -4.68 -6.07 6.64
C GLU A 9 -6.07 -5.47 6.42
N SER A 10 -6.81 -6.05 5.48
CA SER A 10 -8.20 -5.67 5.19
C SER A 10 -8.41 -4.17 4.87
N THR A 11 -7.39 -3.48 4.38
CA THR A 11 -7.46 -2.07 3.94
C THR A 11 -7.77 -1.91 2.43
N GLY A 12 -8.14 -2.99 1.75
CA GLY A 12 -8.59 -2.97 0.35
C GLY A 12 -7.49 -2.92 -0.71
N LYS A 13 -6.22 -3.21 -0.35
CA LYS A 13 -5.08 -3.19 -1.29
C LYS A 13 -5.30 -4.05 -2.54
N THR A 14 -5.68 -5.32 -2.37
CA THR A 14 -5.88 -6.26 -3.48
C THR A 14 -6.98 -5.83 -4.44
N THR A 15 -8.10 -5.36 -3.89
CA THR A 15 -9.20 -4.78 -4.67
C THR A 15 -8.73 -3.56 -5.44
N LEU A 16 -8.02 -2.63 -4.78
CA LEU A 16 -7.52 -1.42 -5.42
C LEU A 16 -6.48 -1.72 -6.49
N ALA A 17 -5.56 -2.66 -6.27
CA ALA A 17 -4.57 -3.08 -7.27
C ALA A 17 -5.24 -3.57 -8.55
N THR A 18 -6.27 -4.40 -8.41
CA THR A 18 -7.02 -4.96 -9.54
C THR A 18 -7.80 -3.88 -10.29
N GLN A 19 -8.45 -2.98 -9.56
CA GLN A 19 -9.20 -1.85 -10.12
C GLN A 19 -8.26 -0.86 -10.85
N LEU A 20 -7.12 -0.53 -10.25
CA LEU A 20 -6.13 0.38 -10.82
C LEU A 20 -5.54 -0.20 -12.12
N ALA A 21 -5.17 -1.48 -12.12
CA ALA A 21 -4.68 -2.15 -13.33
C ALA A 21 -5.73 -2.18 -14.44
N THR A 22 -7.00 -2.42 -14.09
CA THR A 22 -8.12 -2.42 -15.04
C THR A 22 -8.31 -1.04 -15.66
N ALA A 23 -8.31 0.01 -14.84
CA ALA A 23 -8.44 1.40 -15.31
C ALA A 23 -7.28 1.79 -16.24
N LEU A 24 -6.04 1.48 -15.86
CA LEU A 24 -4.86 1.77 -16.68
C LEU A 24 -4.90 1.05 -18.03
N ARG A 25 -5.26 -0.24 -18.04
CA ARG A 25 -5.36 -1.01 -19.30
C ARG A 25 -6.45 -0.48 -20.20
N ARG A 26 -7.59 -0.07 -19.64
CA ARG A 26 -8.69 0.57 -20.39
C ARG A 26 -8.22 1.87 -21.05
N ASP A 27 -7.36 2.61 -20.37
CA ASP A 27 -6.80 3.87 -20.86
C ASP A 27 -5.56 3.67 -21.77
N GLY A 28 -5.25 2.42 -22.15
CA GLY A 28 -4.19 2.09 -23.11
C GLY A 28 -2.80 1.88 -22.49
N HIS A 29 -2.71 1.77 -21.16
CA HIS A 29 -1.45 1.54 -20.45
C HIS A 29 -1.34 0.07 -20.01
N PRO A 30 -0.41 -0.73 -20.59
CA PRO A 30 -0.18 -2.10 -20.12
C PRO A 30 0.23 -2.13 -18.65
N ALA A 31 -0.66 -2.67 -17.81
CA ALA A 31 -0.44 -2.80 -16.38
C ALA A 31 -0.40 -4.28 -15.96
N ALA A 32 0.42 -4.63 -14.96
CA ALA A 32 0.46 -5.94 -14.32
C ALA A 32 0.31 -5.79 -12.81
N VAL A 33 -0.46 -6.69 -12.18
CA VAL A 33 -0.60 -6.76 -10.72
C VAL A 33 0.29 -7.89 -10.21
N VAL A 34 1.06 -7.60 -9.19
CA VAL A 34 1.84 -8.59 -8.44
C VAL A 34 1.14 -8.80 -7.08
N PRO A 35 0.55 -9.99 -6.84
CA PRO A 35 -0.18 -10.30 -5.61
C PRO A 35 0.77 -10.55 -4.41
N GLU A 36 0.17 -10.72 -3.23
CA GLU A 36 0.88 -10.82 -1.96
C GLU A 36 1.47 -12.22 -1.81
N VAL A 37 2.78 -12.37 -1.99
CA VAL A 37 3.48 -13.65 -1.90
C VAL A 37 3.34 -14.27 -0.50
N LEU A 38 3.34 -13.44 0.55
CA LEU A 38 3.14 -13.92 1.92
C LEU A 38 1.77 -14.59 2.09
N ARG A 39 0.71 -14.03 1.50
CA ARG A 39 -0.64 -14.62 1.54
C ARG A 39 -0.68 -15.96 0.82
N GLU A 40 -0.16 -16.02 -0.40
CA GLU A 40 -0.06 -17.27 -1.17
C GLU A 40 0.73 -18.35 -0.39
N TRP A 41 1.81 -17.93 0.28
CA TRP A 41 2.62 -18.82 1.09
C TRP A 41 1.82 -19.36 2.28
N CYS A 42 1.11 -18.51 3.00
CA CYS A 42 0.31 -18.88 4.16
C CYS A 42 -0.86 -19.80 3.79
N GLU A 43 -1.52 -19.56 2.66
CA GLU A 43 -2.59 -20.42 2.13
C GLU A 43 -2.06 -21.82 1.78
N ARG A 44 -0.87 -21.89 1.17
CA ARG A 44 -0.23 -23.16 0.81
C ARG A 44 0.23 -23.95 2.03
N GLU A 45 0.90 -23.29 2.98
CA GLU A 45 1.48 -23.94 4.17
C GLU A 45 0.47 -24.11 5.32
N ARG A 46 -0.69 -23.44 5.24
CA ARG A 46 -1.75 -23.41 6.26
C ARG A 46 -1.28 -22.99 7.66
N ARG A 47 -0.30 -22.07 7.71
CA ARG A 47 0.27 -21.50 8.95
C ARG A 47 0.95 -20.15 8.67
N THR A 48 1.34 -19.46 9.73
CA THR A 48 2.23 -18.30 9.63
C THR A 48 3.69 -18.73 9.39
N PRO A 49 4.51 -17.91 8.71
CA PRO A 49 5.93 -18.22 8.53
C PRO A 49 6.70 -18.09 9.84
N ARG A 50 7.74 -18.89 9.97
CA ARG A 50 8.78 -18.74 11.00
C ARG A 50 9.72 -17.58 10.63
N PRO A 51 10.47 -17.01 11.59
CA PRO A 51 11.37 -15.89 11.32
C PRO A 51 12.28 -16.09 10.09
N GLU A 52 12.89 -17.27 9.95
CA GLU A 52 13.78 -17.63 8.84
C GLU A 52 13.11 -17.71 7.47
N GLU A 53 11.78 -17.85 7.43
CA GLU A 53 10.99 -17.99 6.20
C GLU A 53 10.59 -16.62 5.60
N HIS A 54 10.73 -15.53 6.35
CA HIS A 54 10.38 -14.18 5.86
C HIS A 54 11.33 -13.70 4.77
N TRP A 55 12.62 -14.06 4.85
CA TRP A 55 13.63 -13.68 3.87
C TRP A 55 13.32 -14.17 2.45
N PRO A 56 13.13 -15.49 2.21
CA PRO A 56 12.80 -15.97 0.87
C PRO A 56 11.46 -15.41 0.35
N ILE A 57 10.47 -15.20 1.22
CA ILE A 57 9.18 -14.59 0.85
C ILE A 57 9.38 -13.15 0.35
N ALA A 58 10.14 -12.34 1.09
CA ALA A 58 10.42 -10.96 0.71
C ALA A 58 11.21 -10.87 -0.60
N ARG A 59 12.22 -11.73 -0.79
CA ARG A 59 12.97 -11.79 -2.04
C ARG A 59 12.09 -12.18 -3.23
N GLU A 60 11.18 -13.14 -3.02
CA GLU A 60 10.27 -13.57 -4.07
C GLU A 60 9.26 -12.48 -4.43
N GLN A 61 8.73 -11.73 -3.45
CA GLN A 61 7.88 -10.57 -3.70
C GLN A 61 8.57 -9.58 -4.66
N GLU A 62 9.79 -9.18 -4.34
CA GLU A 62 10.55 -8.21 -5.13
C GLU A 62 10.95 -8.75 -6.50
N ARG A 63 11.33 -10.03 -6.59
CA ARG A 63 11.63 -10.69 -7.87
C ARG A 63 10.42 -10.68 -8.81
N ARG A 64 9.20 -10.93 -8.30
CA ARG A 64 7.97 -10.88 -9.11
C ARG A 64 7.66 -9.46 -9.56
N VAL A 65 7.90 -8.45 -8.71
CA VAL A 65 7.74 -7.04 -9.08
C VAL A 65 8.72 -6.63 -10.18
N GLU A 66 9.98 -7.06 -10.10
CA GLU A 66 10.96 -6.84 -11.17
C GLU A 66 10.54 -7.50 -12.48
N ALA A 67 10.11 -8.75 -12.45
CA ALA A 67 9.64 -9.47 -13.63
C ALA A 67 8.42 -8.80 -14.29
N ALA A 68 7.47 -8.33 -13.48
CA ALA A 68 6.31 -7.58 -13.97
C ALA A 68 6.73 -6.22 -14.57
N ALA A 69 7.66 -5.51 -13.93
CA ALA A 69 8.16 -4.22 -14.42
C ALA A 69 9.01 -4.34 -15.70
N ALA A 70 9.55 -5.52 -16.00
CA ALA A 70 10.28 -5.79 -17.23
C ALA A 70 9.37 -6.00 -18.45
N THR A 71 8.09 -6.31 -18.24
CA THR A 71 7.14 -6.67 -19.32
C THR A 71 5.95 -5.71 -19.43
N ALA A 72 5.52 -5.09 -18.33
CA ALA A 72 4.44 -4.12 -18.31
C ALA A 72 4.96 -2.68 -18.17
N GLN A 73 4.25 -1.72 -18.77
CA GLN A 73 4.52 -0.30 -18.58
C GLN A 73 4.36 0.09 -17.11
N VAL A 74 3.36 -0.48 -16.42
CA VAL A 74 3.08 -0.26 -15.00
C VAL A 74 2.99 -1.59 -14.25
N ALA A 75 3.86 -1.80 -13.27
CA ALA A 75 3.77 -2.91 -12.32
C ALA A 75 3.20 -2.40 -10.99
N ILE A 76 2.07 -2.96 -10.57
CA ILE A 76 1.39 -2.62 -9.31
C ILE A 76 1.63 -3.75 -8.33
N ALA A 77 2.33 -3.46 -7.23
CA ALA A 77 2.69 -4.43 -6.22
C ALA A 77 1.74 -4.33 -5.02
N ASP A 78 0.92 -5.36 -4.84
CA ASP A 78 0.19 -5.64 -3.60
C ASP A 78 0.85 -6.86 -2.96
N THR A 79 1.96 -6.75 -2.27
CA THR A 79 2.54 -5.57 -1.64
C THR A 79 4.06 -5.56 -1.92
N THR A 80 4.89 -5.06 -1.01
CA THR A 80 6.37 -5.06 -1.14
C THR A 80 7.03 -5.87 -0.03
N ALA A 81 8.34 -6.08 -0.15
CA ALA A 81 9.15 -6.68 0.92
C ALA A 81 9.02 -5.92 2.27
N LEU A 82 8.65 -4.63 2.25
CA LEU A 82 8.46 -3.84 3.47
C LEU A 82 7.34 -4.40 4.33
N MET A 83 6.21 -4.78 3.73
CA MET A 83 5.13 -5.40 4.50
C MET A 83 5.56 -6.76 5.04
N VAL A 84 6.35 -7.55 4.30
CA VAL A 84 6.87 -8.84 4.80
C VAL A 84 7.74 -8.63 6.06
N ALA A 85 8.60 -7.61 6.08
CA ALA A 85 9.40 -7.26 7.26
C ALA A 85 8.53 -6.80 8.44
N VAL A 86 7.50 -5.98 8.17
CA VAL A 86 6.53 -5.53 9.17
C VAL A 86 5.78 -6.71 9.79
N TRP A 87 5.27 -7.64 8.97
CA TRP A 87 4.57 -8.82 9.45
C TRP A 87 5.45 -9.80 10.25
N GLY A 88 6.75 -9.85 9.92
CA GLY A 88 7.72 -10.65 10.66
C GLY A 88 8.15 -10.05 12.01
N GLY A 89 7.77 -8.81 12.32
CA GLY A 89 8.23 -8.12 13.53
C GLY A 89 9.73 -7.75 13.47
N LEU A 90 10.33 -7.72 12.28
CA LEU A 90 11.76 -7.54 12.06
C LEU A 90 12.07 -6.04 11.91
N LEU A 91 12.04 -5.32 13.03
CA LEU A 91 12.00 -3.83 13.06
C LEU A 91 13.28 -3.15 13.55
N PHE A 92 14.34 -3.91 13.83
CA PHE A 92 15.63 -3.37 14.25
C PHE A 92 16.44 -2.87 13.05
N ASP A 93 17.14 -1.76 13.21
CA ASP A 93 17.86 -1.05 12.13
C ASP A 93 19.01 -1.87 11.53
N ASP A 94 19.56 -2.81 12.30
CA ASP A 94 20.58 -3.75 11.88
C ASP A 94 20.01 -5.02 11.23
N ASP A 95 18.69 -5.20 11.24
CA ASP A 95 18.03 -6.34 10.61
C ASP A 95 18.27 -6.31 9.08
N PRO A 96 18.92 -7.35 8.52
CA PRO A 96 19.19 -7.38 7.09
C PRO A 96 17.92 -7.28 6.24
N LEU A 97 16.77 -7.77 6.75
CA LEU A 97 15.53 -7.86 5.97
C LEU A 97 14.90 -6.50 5.88
N LEU A 98 14.86 -5.78 7.00
CA LEU A 98 14.37 -4.42 7.00
C LEU A 98 15.22 -3.54 6.08
N ARG A 99 16.55 -3.68 6.14
CA ARG A 99 17.46 -2.95 5.24
C ARG A 99 17.18 -3.25 3.77
N PHE A 100 17.09 -4.53 3.42
CA PHE A 100 16.73 -4.97 2.08
C PHE A 100 15.39 -4.37 1.67
N ALA A 101 14.34 -4.54 2.48
CA ALA A 101 13.00 -4.07 2.18
C ALA A 101 12.94 -2.54 1.97
N LEU A 102 13.65 -1.75 2.78
CA LEU A 102 13.71 -0.30 2.63
C LEU A 102 14.50 0.13 1.39
N GLU A 103 15.60 -0.54 1.06
CA GLU A 103 16.35 -0.31 -0.18
C GLU A 103 15.47 -0.58 -1.40
N ARG A 104 14.75 -1.70 -1.39
CA ARG A 104 13.79 -2.07 -2.44
C ARG A 104 12.65 -1.06 -2.55
N GLN A 105 12.10 -0.62 -1.41
CA GLN A 105 11.02 0.37 -1.38
C GLN A 105 11.42 1.70 -2.01
N ARG A 106 12.67 2.16 -1.84
CA ARG A 106 13.19 3.38 -2.49
C ARG A 106 13.21 3.28 -4.02
N GLY A 107 13.20 2.08 -4.59
CA GLY A 107 13.15 1.83 -6.03
C GLY A 107 11.76 1.90 -6.65
N TYR A 108 10.71 2.14 -5.86
CA TYR A 108 9.35 2.34 -6.38
C TYR A 108 9.11 3.79 -6.79
N ASP A 109 8.49 3.99 -7.95
CA ASP A 109 8.19 5.32 -8.50
C ASP A 109 7.05 6.03 -7.73
N LEU A 110 6.14 5.24 -7.15
CA LEU A 110 5.02 5.73 -6.35
C LEU A 110 4.70 4.75 -5.22
N THR A 111 4.62 5.27 -4.00
CA THR A 111 4.16 4.53 -2.83
C THR A 111 2.79 5.05 -2.41
N LEU A 112 1.79 4.17 -2.38
CA LEU A 112 0.45 4.44 -1.88
C LEU A 112 0.23 3.69 -0.57
N VAL A 113 -0.12 4.42 0.49
CA VAL A 113 -0.48 3.84 1.79
C VAL A 113 -2.00 3.88 1.93
N MET A 114 -2.63 2.76 2.25
CA MET A 114 -4.08 2.70 2.41
C MET A 114 -4.51 3.30 3.74
N GLY A 115 -5.47 4.22 3.70
CA GLY A 115 -6.12 4.76 4.89
C GLY A 115 -6.94 3.71 5.64
N LEU A 116 -7.24 4.01 6.90
CA LEU A 116 -8.01 3.15 7.82
C LEU A 116 -9.53 3.41 7.77
N ASP A 117 -10.02 4.01 6.70
CA ASP A 117 -11.41 4.43 6.50
C ASP A 117 -12.38 3.30 6.12
N LEU A 118 -11.87 2.11 5.79
CA LEU A 118 -12.70 0.92 5.56
C LEU A 118 -13.02 0.19 6.86
N PRO A 119 -14.27 -0.31 7.01
CA PRO A 119 -14.64 -1.16 8.12
C PRO A 119 -13.72 -2.38 8.17
N TRP A 120 -13.35 -2.80 9.38
CA TRP A 120 -12.55 -4.00 9.55
C TRP A 120 -13.34 -5.23 9.15
N VAL A 121 -12.69 -6.11 8.39
CA VAL A 121 -13.21 -7.42 8.02
C VAL A 121 -12.14 -8.44 8.40
N ALA A 122 -12.52 -9.47 9.15
CA ALA A 122 -11.62 -10.56 9.52
C ALA A 122 -11.10 -11.27 8.26
N ASP A 123 -9.79 -11.30 8.05
CA ASP A 123 -9.14 -11.95 6.89
C ASP A 123 -8.63 -13.35 7.29
N GLY A 124 -9.57 -14.26 7.53
CA GLY A 124 -9.29 -15.69 7.71
C GLY A 124 -8.31 -16.05 8.84
N LEU A 125 -7.40 -16.99 8.56
CA LEU A 125 -6.49 -17.64 9.53
C LEU A 125 -5.44 -16.71 10.16
N GLN A 126 -5.31 -15.47 9.69
CA GLN A 126 -4.14 -14.66 10.02
C GLN A 126 -4.51 -13.22 10.36
N ARG A 127 -4.11 -12.87 11.60
CA ARG A 127 -3.93 -11.53 12.15
C ARG A 127 -5.17 -11.04 12.90
N ASP A 128 -5.11 -11.31 14.20
CA ASP A 128 -6.15 -10.95 15.16
C ASP A 128 -6.01 -9.49 15.61
N ALA A 129 -7.17 -8.84 15.69
CA ALA A 129 -7.49 -7.57 16.33
C ALA A 129 -7.30 -6.26 15.54
N SER A 130 -8.34 -5.43 15.58
CA SER A 130 -8.38 -4.05 15.05
C SER A 130 -7.25 -3.15 15.57
N ALA A 131 -6.79 -3.34 16.81
CA ALA A 131 -5.65 -2.63 17.39
C ALA A 131 -4.33 -2.87 16.61
N SER A 132 -4.23 -3.98 15.88
CA SER A 132 -3.09 -4.30 15.01
C SER A 132 -3.01 -3.37 13.79
N ARG A 133 -4.14 -2.85 13.30
CA ARG A 133 -4.17 -2.01 12.08
C ARG A 133 -3.56 -0.64 12.28
N GLU A 134 -3.93 0.05 13.35
CA GLU A 134 -3.39 1.36 13.70
C GLU A 134 -1.89 1.28 13.99
N HIS A 135 -1.48 0.23 14.73
CA HIS A 135 -0.07 -0.03 14.98
C HIS A 135 0.70 -0.27 13.68
N THR A 136 0.18 -1.10 12.78
CA THR A 136 0.79 -1.41 11.49
C THR A 136 0.89 -0.17 10.60
N ASP A 137 -0.17 0.63 10.52
CA ASP A 137 -0.18 1.87 9.72
C ASP A 137 0.87 2.87 10.24
N ARG A 138 0.90 3.11 11.56
CA ARG A 138 1.90 3.97 12.19
C ARG A 138 3.31 3.48 11.90
N LEU A 139 3.56 2.18 12.07
CA LEU A 139 4.87 1.58 11.84
C LEU A 139 5.32 1.71 10.37
N VAL A 140 4.44 1.45 9.41
CA VAL A 140 4.75 1.63 7.99
C VAL A 140 5.14 3.09 7.71
N ARG A 141 4.38 4.05 8.23
CA ARG A 141 4.66 5.48 8.05
C ARG A 141 5.98 5.91 8.69
N GLU A 142 6.29 5.41 9.88
CA GLU A 142 7.57 5.64 10.55
C GLU A 142 8.74 5.09 9.74
N LEU A 143 8.63 3.86 9.23
CA LEU A 143 9.67 3.24 8.39
C LEU A 143 9.88 4.00 7.08
N LEU A 144 8.81 4.42 6.41
CA LEU A 144 8.89 5.24 5.20
C LEU A 144 9.54 6.60 5.48
N ALA A 145 9.15 7.27 6.56
CA ALA A 145 9.72 8.55 6.97
C ALA A 145 11.22 8.41 7.29
N ARG A 146 11.61 7.41 8.08
CA ARG A 146 13.01 7.09 8.41
C ARG A 146 13.84 6.79 7.17
N ALA A 147 13.24 6.13 6.17
CA ALA A 147 13.93 5.79 4.94
C ALA A 147 13.97 6.93 3.91
N GLY A 148 13.29 8.06 4.16
CA GLY A 148 13.15 9.17 3.23
C GLY A 148 12.28 8.85 2.02
N VAL A 149 11.36 7.88 2.13
CA VAL A 149 10.47 7.47 1.05
C VAL A 149 9.18 8.29 1.10
N ALA A 150 8.94 9.06 0.05
CA ALA A 150 7.68 9.77 -0.11
C ALA A 150 6.53 8.80 -0.42
N TYR A 151 5.36 9.07 0.16
CA TYR A 151 4.14 8.30 -0.07
C TYR A 151 2.92 9.21 -0.15
N ARG A 152 1.83 8.68 -0.71
CA ARG A 152 0.50 9.31 -0.68
C ARG A 152 -0.48 8.38 0.01
N VAL A 153 -1.34 8.94 0.87
CA VAL A 153 -2.39 8.16 1.52
C VAL A 153 -3.62 8.11 0.63
N VAL A 154 -4.23 6.93 0.50
CA VAL A 154 -5.47 6.73 -0.27
C VAL A 154 -6.61 6.39 0.67
N TYR A 155 -7.61 7.27 0.71
CA TYR A 155 -8.90 7.06 1.37
C TYR A 155 -10.02 6.94 0.34
N GLY A 156 -11.22 6.67 0.81
CA GLY A 156 -12.47 6.58 0.05
C GLY A 156 -13.00 5.16 -0.01
N THR A 157 -14.30 5.01 -0.19
CA THR A 157 -14.96 3.71 -0.39
C THR A 157 -15.32 3.50 -1.85
N GLY A 158 -15.35 2.26 -2.33
CA GLY A 158 -15.80 1.94 -3.68
C GLY A 158 -15.02 2.68 -4.76
N GLU A 159 -15.72 3.32 -5.70
CA GLU A 159 -15.12 4.06 -6.81
C GLU A 159 -14.30 5.28 -6.37
N ASP A 160 -14.66 5.91 -5.24
CA ASP A 160 -13.95 7.09 -4.73
C ASP A 160 -12.50 6.77 -4.39
N ARG A 161 -12.25 5.57 -3.84
CA ARG A 161 -10.90 5.07 -3.55
C ARG A 161 -10.06 4.96 -4.82
N LEU A 162 -10.65 4.39 -5.87
CA LEU A 162 -10.00 4.27 -7.17
C LEU A 162 -9.71 5.65 -7.77
N ARG A 163 -10.67 6.59 -7.71
CA ARG A 163 -10.45 7.97 -8.20
C ARG A 163 -9.32 8.66 -7.46
N ASN A 164 -9.24 8.50 -6.13
CA ASN A 164 -8.18 9.05 -5.32
C ASN A 164 -6.80 8.44 -5.65
N ALA A 165 -6.75 7.11 -5.87
CA ALA A 165 -5.52 6.44 -6.32
C ALA A 165 -5.08 6.88 -7.73
N LEU A 166 -6.02 7.05 -8.67
CA LEU A 166 -5.73 7.55 -10.00
C LEU A 166 -5.23 9.01 -9.97
N ALA A 167 -5.81 9.86 -9.13
CA ALA A 167 -5.33 11.23 -8.91
C ALA A 167 -3.92 11.27 -8.28
N ALA A 168 -3.49 10.18 -7.65
CA ALA A 168 -2.16 10.03 -7.10
C ALA A 168 -1.08 9.70 -8.15
N LEU A 169 -1.47 9.21 -9.33
CA LEU A 169 -0.55 8.85 -10.40
C LEU A 169 0.16 10.07 -11.01
N PRO A 170 1.37 9.89 -11.54
CA PRO A 170 2.07 10.95 -12.25
C PRO A 170 1.30 11.38 -13.52
N PRO A 171 1.49 12.64 -13.98
CA PRO A 171 0.93 13.10 -15.25
C PRO A 171 1.29 12.15 -16.40
N GLY A 172 0.32 11.80 -17.25
CA GLY A 172 0.51 10.92 -18.39
C GLY A 172 0.11 9.45 -18.19
N LEU A 173 -0.22 9.03 -16.95
CA LEU A 173 -0.82 7.71 -16.66
C LEU A 173 -2.25 7.80 -16.13
N ALA A 174 -2.72 8.99 -15.78
CA ALA A 174 -4.11 9.24 -15.42
C ALA A 174 -4.66 10.38 -16.28
N GLN A 175 -5.75 10.13 -16.99
CA GLN A 175 -6.64 11.23 -17.38
C GLN A 175 -7.26 11.76 -16.09
N ARG A 176 -6.86 12.96 -15.67
CA ARG A 176 -7.47 13.59 -14.50
C ARG A 176 -8.94 13.84 -14.84
N PRO A 177 -9.91 13.27 -14.10
CA PRO A 177 -11.26 13.79 -14.18
C PRO A 177 -11.19 15.28 -13.81
N ALA A 178 -11.87 16.12 -14.60
CA ALA A 178 -11.94 17.55 -14.30
C ALA A 178 -12.46 17.70 -12.86
N PRO A 179 -11.78 18.50 -11.99
CA PRO A 179 -12.32 18.74 -10.67
C PRO A 179 -13.73 19.35 -10.81
N PRO A 180 -14.70 18.98 -9.95
CA PRO A 180 -16.00 19.62 -9.98
C PRO A 180 -15.82 21.13 -9.82
N ALA A 181 -16.57 21.90 -10.63
CA ALA A 181 -16.50 23.36 -10.63
C ALA A 181 -16.77 23.88 -9.20
N GLY A 182 -15.78 24.57 -8.62
CA GLY A 182 -15.86 25.12 -7.26
C GLY A 182 -15.01 24.40 -6.19
N ALA A 183 -14.31 23.32 -6.52
CA ALA A 183 -13.36 22.71 -5.58
C ALA A 183 -12.11 23.61 -5.41
N ALA A 184 -12.09 24.39 -4.32
CA ALA A 184 -10.91 25.12 -3.90
C ALA A 184 -9.70 24.17 -3.84
N ARG A 185 -8.56 24.57 -4.41
CA ARG A 185 -7.27 23.88 -4.25
C ARG A 185 -6.85 24.01 -2.79
N TRP A 186 -7.34 23.11 -1.95
CA TRP A 186 -6.89 22.99 -0.57
C TRP A 186 -5.46 22.46 -0.58
N GLN A 187 -4.51 23.37 -0.42
CA GLN A 187 -3.14 23.05 -0.03
C GLN A 187 -3.11 22.90 1.49
N TRP A 188 -3.39 21.70 1.98
CA TRP A 188 -3.13 21.36 3.37
C TRP A 188 -1.61 21.16 3.55
N GLN A 189 -0.95 22.16 4.15
CA GLN A 189 0.34 21.99 4.79
C GLN A 189 0.07 21.81 6.28
N CYS A 190 0.08 20.57 6.77
CA CYS A 190 0.10 20.31 8.19
C CYS A 190 1.27 19.39 8.52
N GLY A 191 2.22 19.91 9.30
CA GLY A 191 3.35 19.14 9.84
C GLY A 191 2.98 18.06 10.86
N LYS A 192 1.69 17.73 11.00
CA LYS A 192 1.14 16.64 11.82
C LYS A 192 0.12 15.76 11.07
N CYS A 193 -0.05 15.92 9.75
CA CYS A 193 -1.11 15.23 8.99
C CYS A 193 -0.85 13.74 8.72
N SER A 194 0.16 13.15 9.34
CA SER A 194 0.47 11.72 9.25
C SER A 194 0.17 10.98 10.56
N ASP A 195 -0.51 11.62 11.51
CA ASP A 195 -1.01 10.99 12.73
C ASP A 195 -2.30 10.21 12.40
N PRO A 196 -2.28 8.86 12.45
CA PRO A 196 -3.43 8.02 12.13
C PRO A 196 -4.64 8.30 13.03
N ASP A 197 -4.43 8.69 14.29
CA ASP A 197 -5.52 9.00 15.22
C ASP A 197 -6.20 10.32 14.84
N CYS A 198 -5.42 11.31 14.41
CA CYS A 198 -5.93 12.59 13.95
C CYS A 198 -6.71 12.43 12.64
N GLU A 199 -6.17 11.65 11.69
CA GLU A 199 -6.83 11.31 10.43
C GLU A 199 -8.14 10.54 10.68
N HIS A 200 -8.11 9.47 11.49
CA HIS A 200 -9.27 8.65 11.79
C HIS A 200 -10.39 9.44 12.48
N ARG A 201 -10.06 10.31 13.45
CA ARG A 201 -11.05 11.19 14.11
C ARG A 201 -11.65 12.20 13.13
N LEU A 202 -10.83 12.83 12.29
CA LEU A 202 -11.29 13.79 11.29
C LEU A 202 -12.26 13.12 10.31
N PHE A 203 -11.87 11.99 9.70
CA PHE A 203 -12.70 11.31 8.71
C PHE A 203 -13.94 10.64 9.32
N THR A 204 -13.85 10.08 10.53
CA THR A 204 -15.02 9.56 11.26
C THR A 204 -16.03 10.67 11.56
N SER A 205 -15.57 11.87 11.89
CA SER A 205 -16.46 13.02 12.16
C SER A 205 -17.16 13.54 10.89
N LEU A 206 -16.50 13.44 9.73
CA LEU A 206 -17.05 13.86 8.44
C LEU A 206 -18.04 12.84 7.86
N ALA A 207 -17.83 11.54 8.11
CA ALA A 207 -18.74 10.47 7.68
C ALA A 207 -20.06 10.39 8.47
N ARG A 208 -20.20 11.17 9.56
CA ARG A 208 -21.41 11.23 10.41
C ARG A 208 -22.34 12.41 10.10
N ARG A 209 -22.09 13.16 9.01
CA ARG A 209 -22.95 14.23 8.50
C ARG A 209 -23.61 13.80 7.21
#